data_AF-A0A9X0D5G2-F1
#
_entry.id   AF-A0A9X0D5G2-F1
#
_cell.length_a   1.000
_cell.length_b   1.000
_cell.length_c   1.000
_cell.angle_alpha   90.00
_cell.angle_beta   90.00
_cell.angle_gamma   90.00
#
_symmetry.space_group_name_H-M   'P 1'
#
loop_
_entity.id
_entity.type
_entity.pdbx_description
1 polymer ?
#
loop_
_entity_poly.entity_id
_entity_poly.type
_entity_poly.pdbx_seq_one_letter_code
_entity_poly.pdbx_strand_id
1 'polypeptide(L)'
;MADITDSVELSSQIDFVEAAQSELQFLRLVDHHPHLFEDHVFKNALRRYELFWLPLFKSVDVDGKELQAPLDIEWIWQAHILDCSAYERDCRNIVSKEVDHRIITNLEKEEASVRARTIWDKAYPREPFEVDFQDLPVLFHSTFPK
;
A
#
# COMPACT_ATOMS: atom_id res chain seq x y z
N MET A 1 -26.41 -5.03 27.89
CA MET A 1 -26.71 -4.63 26.51
C MET A 1 -25.85 -3.41 26.27
N ALA A 2 -24.68 -3.60 25.64
CA ALA A 2 -23.74 -2.50 25.44
C ALA A 2 -24.29 -1.58 24.35
N ASP A 3 -24.29 -0.29 24.66
CA ASP A 3 -24.78 0.81 23.85
C ASP A 3 -23.83 1.01 22.66
N ILE A 4 -24.25 0.63 21.45
CA ILE A 4 -23.47 0.81 20.22
C ILE A 4 -24.01 2.07 19.54
N THR A 5 -23.64 3.22 20.07
CA THR A 5 -23.58 4.47 19.30
C THR A 5 -22.35 5.25 19.74
N ASP A 6 -21.17 4.63 19.59
CA ASP A 6 -19.97 5.44 19.41
C ASP A 6 -20.15 6.16 18.07
N SER A 7 -20.58 7.40 18.17
CA SER A 7 -20.69 8.29 17.03
C SER A 7 -19.25 8.52 16.56
N VAL A 8 -18.86 7.88 15.46
CA VAL A 8 -17.57 8.14 14.82
C VAL A 8 -17.56 9.62 14.46
N GLU A 9 -16.84 10.43 15.22
CA GLU A 9 -16.56 11.82 14.90
C GLU A 9 -15.71 11.82 13.63
N LEU A 10 -16.37 11.93 12.48
CA LEU A 10 -15.70 12.16 11.21
C LEU A 10 -15.03 13.53 11.33
N SER A 11 -13.70 13.52 11.49
CA SER A 11 -12.95 14.75 11.72
C SER A 11 -13.24 15.75 10.61
N SER A 12 -13.42 17.02 10.97
CA SER A 12 -13.61 18.13 10.01
C SER A 12 -12.39 18.40 9.13
N GLN A 13 -11.35 17.56 9.21
CA GLN A 13 -10.08 17.69 8.49
C GLN A 13 -10.04 16.88 7.20
N ILE A 14 -10.98 15.94 6.99
CA ILE A 14 -11.01 15.10 5.79
C ILE A 14 -11.95 15.71 4.76
N ASP A 15 -11.40 16.13 3.61
CA ASP A 15 -12.20 16.44 2.43
C ASP A 15 -12.57 15.15 1.71
N PHE A 16 -13.78 14.65 1.97
CA PHE A 16 -14.30 13.43 1.35
C PHE A 16 -14.46 13.54 -0.17
N VAL A 17 -14.67 14.75 -0.70
CA VAL A 17 -14.80 14.94 -2.16
C VAL A 17 -13.44 14.74 -2.81
N GLU A 18 -12.40 15.37 -2.27
CA GLU A 18 -11.03 15.18 -2.75
C GLU A 18 -10.58 13.73 -2.58
N ALA A 19 -10.82 13.12 -1.41
CA ALA A 19 -10.45 11.73 -1.15
C ALA A 19 -11.13 10.76 -2.14
N ALA A 20 -12.43 10.91 -2.38
CA ALA A 20 -13.16 10.08 -3.34
C ALA A 20 -12.69 10.30 -4.79
N GLN A 21 -12.32 11.53 -5.16
CA GLN A 21 -11.75 11.83 -6.47
C GLN A 21 -10.37 11.19 -6.65
N SER A 22 -9.51 11.27 -5.64
CA SER A 22 -8.20 10.62 -5.66
C SER A 22 -8.33 9.10 -5.73
N GLU A 23 -9.27 8.49 -5.00
CA GLU A 23 -9.54 7.04 -5.09
C GLU A 23 -9.98 6.66 -6.50
N LEU A 24 -10.93 7.41 -7.08
CA LEU A 24 -11.40 7.15 -8.44
C LEU A 24 -10.27 7.27 -9.47
N GLN A 25 -9.35 8.23 -9.29
CA GLN A 25 -8.18 8.38 -10.15
C GLN A 25 -7.21 7.21 -9.99
N PHE A 26 -6.99 6.74 -8.77
CA PHE A 26 -6.19 5.55 -8.49
C PHE A 26 -6.79 4.29 -9.15
N LEU A 27 -8.09 4.04 -8.98
CA LEU A 27 -8.77 2.90 -9.58
C LEU A 27 -8.73 2.95 -11.11
N ARG A 28 -8.88 4.15 -11.71
CA ARG A 28 -8.67 4.34 -13.15
C ARG A 28 -7.23 3.99 -13.54
N LEU A 29 -6.23 4.43 -12.79
CA LEU A 29 -4.84 4.10 -13.08
C LEU A 29 -4.61 2.59 -13.07
N VAL A 30 -5.16 1.86 -12.09
CA VAL A 30 -5.12 0.39 -12.04
C VAL A 30 -5.80 -0.23 -13.26
N ASP A 31 -7.00 0.24 -13.64
CA ASP A 31 -7.75 -0.24 -14.80
C ASP A 31 -6.98 -0.05 -16.13
N HIS A 32 -6.15 0.98 -16.23
CA HIS A 32 -5.29 1.21 -17.40
C HIS A 32 -4.04 0.29 -17.44
N HIS A 33 -3.79 -0.52 -16.41
CA HIS A 33 -2.67 -1.45 -16.32
C HIS A 33 -3.14 -2.91 -16.16
N PRO A 34 -3.70 -3.53 -17.21
CA PRO A 34 -4.27 -4.87 -17.13
C PRO A 34 -3.27 -5.96 -16.71
N HIS A 35 -1.97 -5.74 -16.97
CA HIS A 35 -0.90 -6.64 -16.54
C HIS A 35 -0.80 -6.82 -15.02
N LEU A 36 -1.30 -5.87 -14.22
CA LEU A 36 -1.37 -6.00 -12.75
C LEU A 36 -2.18 -7.23 -12.29
N PHE A 37 -3.12 -7.68 -13.13
CA PHE A 37 -3.97 -8.83 -12.85
C PHE A 37 -3.37 -10.15 -13.35
N GLU A 38 -2.23 -10.11 -14.05
CA GLU A 38 -1.55 -11.34 -14.47
C GLU A 38 -0.93 -12.05 -13.27
N ASP A 39 -1.10 -13.37 -13.24
CA ASP A 39 -0.69 -14.25 -12.15
C ASP A 39 0.72 -13.98 -11.60
N HIS A 40 1.69 -13.76 -12.49
CA HIS A 40 3.08 -13.57 -12.11
C HIS A 40 3.36 -12.16 -11.55
N VAL A 41 2.72 -11.13 -12.12
CA VAL A 41 2.80 -9.74 -11.63
C VAL A 41 2.13 -9.64 -10.27
N PHE A 42 0.91 -10.18 -10.13
CA PHE A 42 0.17 -10.20 -8.88
C PHE A 42 0.95 -10.91 -7.76
N LYS A 43 1.53 -12.09 -8.04
CA LYS A 43 2.35 -12.83 -7.07
C LYS A 43 3.60 -12.04 -6.66
N ASN A 44 4.22 -11.32 -7.58
CA ASN A 44 5.34 -10.45 -7.25
C ASN A 44 4.90 -9.24 -6.42
N ALA A 45 3.78 -8.60 -6.76
CA ALA A 45 3.22 -7.48 -6.01
C ALA A 45 2.94 -7.88 -4.55
N LEU A 46 2.30 -9.04 -4.36
CA LEU A 46 2.03 -9.62 -3.04
C LEU A 46 3.33 -9.89 -2.27
N ARG A 47 4.32 -10.53 -2.91
CA ARG A 47 5.66 -10.74 -2.33
C ARG A 47 6.28 -9.41 -1.89
N ARG A 48 6.21 -8.38 -2.73
CA ARG A 48 6.82 -7.08 -2.44
C ARG A 48 6.11 -6.36 -1.29
N TYR A 49 4.78 -6.47 -1.23
CA TYR A 49 3.99 -5.96 -0.13
C TYR A 49 4.35 -6.64 1.21
N GLU A 50 4.34 -7.97 1.24
CA GLU A 50 4.56 -8.77 2.46
C GLU A 50 5.99 -8.70 2.98
N LEU A 51 6.99 -8.73 2.07
CA LEU A 51 8.39 -8.86 2.46
C LEU A 51 9.14 -7.54 2.57
N PHE A 52 8.67 -6.48 1.88
CA PHE A 52 9.36 -5.19 1.87
C PHE A 52 8.48 -4.06 2.36
N TRP A 53 7.34 -3.80 1.71
CA TRP A 53 6.57 -2.59 1.98
C TRP A 53 6.02 -2.54 3.41
N LEU A 54 5.26 -3.56 3.83
CA LEU A 54 4.70 -3.55 5.18
C LEU A 54 5.79 -3.64 6.25
N PRO A 55 6.81 -4.53 6.17
CA PRO A 55 7.92 -4.55 7.12
C PRO A 55 8.75 -3.26 7.17
N LEU A 56 8.78 -2.45 6.11
CA LEU A 56 9.54 -1.20 6.06
C LEU A 56 9.22 -0.32 7.27
N PHE A 57 7.93 -0.16 7.58
CA PHE A 57 7.41 0.70 8.66
C PHE A 57 7.83 0.26 10.08
N LYS A 58 8.44 -0.91 10.24
CA LYS A 58 9.08 -1.33 11.49
C LYS A 58 10.43 -0.66 11.70
N SER A 59 11.12 -0.35 10.61
CA SER A 59 12.52 0.09 10.59
C SER A 59 12.70 1.58 10.36
N VAL A 60 11.63 2.28 10.00
CA VAL A 60 11.63 3.71 9.69
C VAL A 60 10.66 4.45 10.59
N ASP A 61 11.06 5.66 11.01
CA ASP A 61 10.21 6.56 11.78
C ASP A 61 9.35 7.41 10.83
N VAL A 62 8.49 6.73 10.06
CA VAL A 62 7.46 7.34 9.21
C VAL A 62 6.19 6.50 9.28
N ASP A 63 5.07 7.14 9.00
CA ASP A 63 3.77 6.52 8.86
C ASP A 63 3.39 6.31 7.38
N GLY A 64 2.47 5.39 7.10
CA GLY A 64 2.03 5.05 5.76
C GLY A 64 1.40 6.22 5.01
N LYS A 65 0.65 7.07 5.72
CA LYS A 65 0.03 8.29 5.17
C LYS A 65 1.02 9.34 4.64
N GLU A 66 2.31 9.16 4.92
CA GLU A 66 3.39 10.02 4.47
C GLU A 66 4.09 9.50 3.19
N LEU A 67 3.79 8.26 2.76
CA LEU A 67 4.48 7.58 1.67
C LEU A 67 3.50 7.14 0.59
N GLN A 68 3.87 7.38 -0.67
CA GLN A 68 3.15 6.81 -1.82
C GLN A 68 3.81 5.49 -2.20
N ALA A 69 3.08 4.37 -2.14
CA ALA A 69 3.62 3.09 -2.59
C ALA A 69 3.73 3.03 -4.12
N PRO A 70 4.62 2.18 -4.68
CA PRO A 70 4.59 1.79 -6.09
C PRO A 70 3.23 1.22 -6.48
N LEU A 71 2.83 1.38 -7.74
CA LEU A 71 1.47 1.06 -8.19
C LEU A 71 1.01 -0.38 -7.90
N ASP A 72 1.88 -1.37 -8.11
CA ASP A 72 1.56 -2.77 -7.83
C ASP A 72 1.37 -3.05 -6.33
N ILE A 73 2.20 -2.43 -5.49
CA ILE A 73 2.12 -2.54 -4.03
C ILE A 73 0.91 -1.78 -3.49
N GLU A 74 0.66 -0.56 -3.98
CA GLU A 74 -0.50 0.26 -3.60
C GLU A 74 -1.81 -0.48 -3.86
N TRP A 75 -1.90 -1.17 -4.98
CA TRP A 75 -3.05 -2.03 -5.32
C TRP A 75 -3.30 -3.14 -4.29
N ILE A 76 -2.25 -3.87 -3.89
CA ILE A 76 -2.36 -4.92 -2.87
C ILE A 76 -2.71 -4.32 -1.51
N TRP A 77 -2.09 -3.19 -1.16
CA TRP A 77 -2.29 -2.54 0.13
C TRP A 77 -3.73 -2.05 0.29
N GLN A 78 -4.28 -1.38 -0.73
CA GLN A 78 -5.67 -0.94 -0.76
C GLN A 78 -6.64 -2.12 -0.63
N ALA A 79 -6.39 -3.22 -1.33
CA ALA A 79 -7.22 -4.43 -1.20
C ALA A 79 -7.17 -5.02 0.21
N HIS A 80 -6.01 -4.98 0.89
CA HIS A 80 -5.87 -5.46 2.25
C HIS A 80 -6.63 -4.58 3.26
N ILE A 81 -6.61 -3.26 3.09
CA ILE A 81 -7.32 -2.30 3.96
C ILE A 81 -8.84 -2.54 3.95
N LEU A 82 -9.40 -3.06 2.86
CA LEU A 82 -10.84 -3.39 2.78
C LEU A 82 -11.29 -4.45 3.79
N ASP A 83 -10.38 -5.30 4.29
CA ASP A 83 -10.60 -6.13 5.47
C ASP A 83 -9.88 -5.51 6.67
N CYS A 84 -10.53 -4.52 7.30
CA CYS A 84 -9.93 -3.76 8.41
C CYS A 84 -9.44 -4.66 9.55
N SER A 85 -10.13 -5.78 9.81
CA SER A 85 -9.76 -6.71 10.90
C SER A 85 -8.49 -7.50 10.56
N ALA A 86 -8.35 -7.95 9.31
CA ALA A 86 -7.11 -8.58 8.86
C ALA A 86 -5.95 -7.58 8.84
N TYR A 87 -6.19 -6.37 8.31
CA TYR A 87 -5.20 -5.32 8.21
C TYR A 87 -4.62 -4.90 9.58
N GLU A 88 -5.49 -4.63 10.56
CA GLU A 88 -5.05 -4.27 11.91
C GLU A 88 -4.19 -5.37 12.54
N ARG A 89 -4.66 -6.62 12.45
CA ARG A 89 -3.96 -7.79 12.99
C ARG A 89 -2.58 -7.94 12.38
N ASP A 90 -2.46 -7.80 11.07
CA ASP A 90 -1.21 -8.02 10.35
C ASP A 90 -0.22 -6.87 10.58
N CYS A 91 -0.70 -5.63 10.64
CA CYS A 91 0.12 -4.48 11.07
C CYS A 91 0.69 -4.72 12.48
N ARG A 92 -0.16 -5.10 13.44
CA ARG A 92 0.27 -5.41 14.82
C ARG A 92 1.29 -6.55 14.87
N ASN A 93 1.11 -7.59 14.06
CA ASN A 93 2.02 -8.73 14.03
C ASN A 93 3.39 -8.41 13.39
N ILE A 94 3.39 -7.66 12.28
CA ILE A 94 4.58 -7.44 11.46
C ILE A 94 5.37 -6.22 11.97
N VAL A 95 4.69 -5.09 12.15
CA VAL A 95 5.30 -3.79 12.48
C VAL A 95 5.08 -3.36 13.94
N SER A 96 4.24 -4.07 14.70
CA SER A 96 3.96 -3.78 16.13
C SER A 96 3.27 -2.43 16.39
N LYS A 97 2.69 -1.83 15.35
CA LYS A 97 1.85 -0.63 15.38
C LYS A 97 0.84 -0.71 14.22
N GLU A 98 -0.16 0.15 14.23
CA GLU A 98 -0.94 0.39 13.01
C GLU A 98 -0.10 1.20 12.02
N VAL A 99 -0.31 0.95 10.73
CA VAL A 99 0.23 1.77 9.65
C VAL A 99 -0.95 2.53 9.07
N ASP A 100 -1.02 3.83 9.32
CA ASP A 100 -2.08 4.68 8.79
C ASP A 100 -1.91 4.76 7.28
N HIS A 101 -2.99 4.56 6.54
CA HIS A 101 -3.00 4.71 5.10
C HIS A 101 -4.03 5.76 4.74
N ARG A 102 -3.64 6.64 3.83
CA ARG A 102 -4.57 7.54 3.18
C ARG A 102 -4.21 7.64 1.72
N ILE A 103 -5.21 7.85 0.89
CA ILE A 103 -4.99 8.23 -0.49
C ILE A 103 -4.40 9.64 -0.48
N ILE A 104 -3.16 9.73 -0.93
CA ILE A 104 -2.42 11.00 -0.94
C ILE A 104 -3.03 11.91 -2.00
N THR A 105 -3.20 13.18 -1.66
CA THR A 105 -3.74 14.17 -2.60
C THR A 105 -2.78 14.37 -3.78
N ASN A 106 -3.29 14.86 -4.91
CA ASN A 106 -2.43 15.11 -6.08
C ASN A 106 -1.29 16.09 -5.80
N LEU A 107 -1.49 17.02 -4.85
CA LEU A 107 -0.48 17.99 -4.44
C LEU A 107 0.68 17.33 -3.67
N GLU A 108 0.36 16.39 -2.78
CA GLU A 108 1.32 15.72 -1.90
C GLU A 108 1.99 14.50 -2.58
N LYS A 109 1.38 13.97 -3.64
CA LYS A 109 1.76 12.68 -4.25
C LYS A 109 3.21 12.64 -4.72
N GLU A 110 3.70 13.71 -5.33
CA GLU A 110 5.08 13.77 -5.82
C GLU A 110 6.09 13.72 -4.67
N GLU A 111 5.90 14.55 -3.64
CA GLU A 111 6.78 14.59 -2.48
C GLU A 111 6.77 13.25 -1.71
N ALA A 112 5.59 12.67 -1.52
CA ALA A 112 5.44 11.36 -0.88
C ALA A 112 6.07 10.23 -1.70
N SER A 113 6.00 10.29 -3.04
CA SER A 113 6.64 9.33 -3.94
C SER A 113 8.16 9.44 -3.90
N VAL A 114 8.70 10.66 -3.95
CA VAL A 114 10.14 10.91 -3.82
C VAL A 114 10.66 10.41 -2.46
N ARG A 115 9.91 10.66 -1.38
CA ARG A 115 10.25 10.19 -0.05
C ARG A 115 10.23 8.67 0.05
N ALA A 116 9.17 8.03 -0.44
CA ALA A 116 9.03 6.57 -0.46
C ALA A 116 10.17 5.91 -1.22
N ARG A 117 10.50 6.42 -2.42
CA ARG A 117 11.62 5.93 -3.24
C ARG A 117 12.95 6.07 -2.52
N THR A 118 13.21 7.23 -1.91
CA THR A 118 14.45 7.48 -1.17
C THR A 118 14.65 6.48 -0.02
N ILE A 119 13.58 6.22 0.74
CA ILE A 119 13.59 5.26 1.84
C ILE A 119 13.78 3.84 1.30
N TRP A 120 13.03 3.47 0.26
CA TRP A 120 13.07 2.16 -0.36
C TRP A 120 14.45 1.82 -0.92
N ASP A 121 15.05 2.71 -1.71
CA ASP A 121 16.36 2.47 -2.33
C ASP A 121 17.46 2.27 -1.29
N LYS A 122 17.34 2.95 -0.13
CA LYS A 122 18.25 2.77 1.00
C LYS A 122 18.03 1.43 1.71
N ALA A 123 16.78 1.02 1.91
CA ALA A 123 16.43 -0.21 2.61
C ALA A 123 16.68 -1.47 1.76
N TYR A 124 16.38 -1.40 0.45
CA TYR A 124 16.32 -2.53 -0.46
C TYR A 124 17.03 -2.23 -1.80
N PRO A 125 18.36 -2.00 -1.80
CA PRO A 125 19.10 -1.56 -3.00
C PRO A 125 19.12 -2.55 -4.17
N ARG A 126 18.58 -3.77 -3.99
CA ARG A 126 18.46 -4.81 -5.03
C ARG A 126 17.04 -5.02 -5.53
N GLU A 127 16.06 -4.38 -4.91
CA GLU A 127 14.66 -4.48 -5.28
C GLU A 127 14.26 -3.13 -5.89
N PRO A 128 13.84 -3.08 -7.17
CA PRO A 128 13.47 -1.82 -7.78
C PRO A 128 12.19 -1.25 -7.13
N PHE A 129 12.08 0.08 -7.06
CA PHE A 129 10.87 0.74 -6.55
C PHE A 129 9.72 0.63 -7.56
N GLU A 130 9.96 0.93 -8.83
CA GLU A 130 8.99 0.69 -9.91
C GLU A 130 9.34 -0.60 -10.64
N VAL A 131 8.32 -1.34 -11.06
CA VAL A 131 8.49 -2.54 -11.88
C VAL A 131 7.79 -2.36 -13.22
N ASP A 132 8.40 -2.89 -14.28
CA ASP A 132 7.73 -3.01 -15.57
C ASP A 132 6.84 -4.25 -15.54
N PHE A 133 5.53 -4.06 -15.67
CA PHE A 133 4.56 -5.15 -15.62
C PHE A 133 4.58 -6.04 -16.86
N GLN A 134 5.15 -5.58 -17.98
CA GLN A 134 5.22 -6.34 -19.23
C GLN A 134 6.44 -7.25 -19.28
N ASP A 135 7.55 -6.77 -18.70
CA ASP A 135 8.86 -7.44 -18.74
C ASP A 135 9.25 -8.06 -17.38
N LEU A 136 8.29 -8.25 -16.48
CA LEU A 136 8.57 -8.83 -15.17
C LEU A 136 8.94 -10.32 -15.31
N PRO A 137 10.11 -10.76 -14.81
CA PRO A 137 10.48 -12.17 -14.88
C PRO A 137 9.51 -13.02 -14.05
N VAL A 138 9.09 -14.16 -14.61
CA VAL A 138 8.26 -15.13 -13.89
C VAL A 138 9.05 -15.64 -12.68
N LEU A 139 8.59 -15.28 -11.48
CA LEU A 139 9.14 -15.83 -10.25
C LEU A 139 8.74 -17.31 -10.16
N PHE A 140 9.70 -18.19 -10.47
CA PHE A 140 9.54 -19.62 -10.22
C PHE A 140 9.32 -19.84 -8.73
N HIS A 141 8.30 -20.63 -8.44
CA HIS A 141 7.62 -20.67 -7.16
C HIS A 141 8.58 -21.08 -6.04
N SER A 142 8.92 -20.14 -5.16
CA SER A 142 9.16 -20.51 -3.76
C SER A 142 7.78 -20.75 -3.18
N THR A 143 7.44 -22.00 -2.93
CA THR A 143 6.28 -22.38 -2.12
C THR A 143 6.26 -21.56 -0.85
N PHE A 144 5.30 -20.65 -0.71
CA PHE A 144 4.99 -20.04 0.58
C PHE A 144 4.54 -21.17 1.52
N PRO A 145 5.22 -21.42 2.64
CA PRO A 145 4.66 -22.31 3.66
C PRO A 145 3.42 -21.64 4.24
N LYS A 146 2.30 -22.38 4.24
CA LYS A 146 1.09 -22.04 4.98
C LYS A 146 1.35 -22.05 6.48
#